data_AF-A0A6B3IPY9-F1
#
_entry.id   AF-A0A6B3IPY9-F1
#
_cell.length_a   1.000
_cell.length_b   1.000
_cell.length_c   1.000
_cell.angle_alpha   90.00
_cell.angle_beta   90.00
_cell.angle_gamma   90.00
#
_symmetry.space_group_name_H-M   'P 1'
#
loop_
_entity.id
_entity.type
_entity.pdbx_description
1 polymer ?
#
loop_
_entity_poly.entity_id
_entity_poly.type
_entity_poly.pdbx_seq_one_letter_code
_entity_poly.pdbx_strand_id
1 'polypeptide(L)' 'SDLNLAGWVKKISGRPTVTVGSVGLDGDFFSAFAGNGSGVTGVDQLLDRMERDEFDLVAVGRALIADPEWAAKTLHG' A
#
# COMPACT_ATOMS: atom_id res chain seq x y z
N SER A 1 -0.47 -0.17 18.40
CA SER A 1 0.75 -0.66 17.75
C SER A 1 0.79 -0.06 16.36
N ASP A 2 1.93 0.47 15.94
CA ASP A 2 2.05 1.12 14.62
C ASP A 2 2.25 0.09 13.49
N LEU A 3 2.60 -1.15 13.85
CA LEU A 3 2.75 -2.25 12.91
C LEU A 3 1.38 -2.78 12.44
N ASN A 4 1.25 -2.92 11.12
CA ASN A 4 0.17 -3.69 10.51
C ASN A 4 0.44 -5.20 10.63
N LEU A 5 -0.44 -6.03 10.06
CA LEU A 5 -0.30 -7.48 10.09
C LEU A 5 1.04 -7.97 9.50
N ALA A 6 1.47 -7.43 8.36
CA ALA A 6 2.72 -7.80 7.73
C ALA A 6 3.93 -7.47 8.64
N GLY A 7 3.89 -6.32 9.31
CA GLY A 7 4.89 -5.91 10.30
C GLY A 7 4.96 -6.82 11.52
N TRP A 8 3.81 -7.24 12.04
CA TRP A 8 3.78 -8.22 13.12
C TRP A 8 4.32 -9.59 12.69
N VAL A 9 3.94 -10.07 11.51
CA VAL A 9 4.43 -11.34 10.97
C VAL A 9 5.94 -11.29 10.77
N LYS A 10 6.48 -10.19 10.22
CA LYS A 10 7.92 -10.02 10.04
C LYS A 10 8.64 -10.02 11.37
N LYS A 11 8.18 -9.21 12.33
CA LYS A 11 8.77 -9.09 13.67
C LYS A 11 8.81 -10.42 14.42
N ILE A 12 7.76 -11.23 14.32
CA ILE A 12 7.64 -12.49 15.05
C ILE A 12 8.36 -13.63 14.33
N SER A 13 8.21 -13.73 13.02
CA SER A 13 8.71 -14.88 12.25
C SER A 13 10.11 -14.70 11.68
N GLY A 14 10.57 -13.46 11.51
CA GLY A 14 11.82 -13.15 10.81
C GLY A 14 11.82 -13.51 9.32
N ARG A 15 10.66 -13.85 8.75
CA ARG A 15 10.52 -14.24 7.34
C ARG A 15 10.10 -13.03 6.50
N PRO A 16 10.42 -13.04 5.19
CA PRO A 16 9.97 -12.00 4.27
C PRO A 16 8.44 -11.86 4.27
N THR A 17 7.94 -10.63 4.27
CA THR A 17 6.51 -10.31 4.27
C THR A 17 6.11 -9.36 3.16
N VAL A 18 4.88 -9.53 2.70
CA VAL A 18 4.23 -8.67 1.72
C VAL A 18 3.06 -7.96 2.39
N THR A 19 3.01 -6.64 2.31
CA THR A 19 1.87 -5.85 2.78
C THR A 19 0.89 -5.53 1.64
N VAL A 20 -0.36 -5.24 1.99
CA VAL A 20 -1.45 -4.86 1.07
C VAL A 20 -2.37 -3.84 1.72
N GLY A 21 -3.08 -3.07 0.90
CA GLY A 21 -4.17 -2.20 1.34
C GLY A 21 -4.06 -0.78 0.76
N SER A 22 -5.10 -0.37 0.02
CA SER A 22 -5.29 0.98 -0.55
C SER A 22 -4.03 1.72 -1.05
N VAL A 23 -3.12 1.02 -1.72
CA VAL A 23 -1.91 1.63 -2.30
C VAL A 23 -2.32 2.56 -3.45
N GLY A 24 -1.98 3.85 -3.33
CA GLY A 24 -2.25 4.86 -4.36
C GLY A 24 -3.72 5.28 -4.50
N LEU A 25 -4.54 5.12 -3.45
CA LEU A 25 -5.97 5.47 -3.46
C LEU A 25 -6.28 6.41 -2.29
N ASP A 26 -6.77 7.63 -2.55
CA ASP A 26 -7.33 8.53 -1.53
C ASP A 26 -8.63 7.92 -1.02
N GLY A 27 -8.54 7.19 0.07
CA GLY A 27 -9.72 6.73 0.79
C GLY A 27 -9.57 5.36 1.40
N ASP A 28 -10.06 5.25 2.63
CA ASP A 28 -10.28 3.97 3.28
C ASP A 28 -11.16 3.08 2.41
N PHE A 29 -10.89 1.77 2.37
CA PHE A 29 -11.59 0.80 1.52
C PHE A 29 -13.12 0.95 1.55
N PHE A 30 -13.67 1.34 2.71
CA PHE A 30 -15.09 1.60 2.93
C PHE A 30 -15.63 2.87 2.26
N SER A 31 -14.82 3.92 2.14
CA SER A 31 -15.20 5.16 1.48
C SER A 31 -15.37 4.99 -0.04
N ALA A 32 -14.54 4.14 -0.66
CA ALA A 32 -14.67 3.77 -2.06
C ALA A 32 -15.95 2.96 -2.35
N PHE A 33 -16.42 2.15 -1.39
CA PHE A 33 -17.70 1.44 -1.50
C PHE A 33 -18.91 2.37 -1.32
N ALA A 34 -18.74 3.51 -0.66
CA ALA A 34 -19.79 4.50 -0.44
C ALA A 34 -20.00 5.46 -1.63
N GLY A 35 -19.34 5.24 -2.77
CA GLY A 35 -19.48 6.06 -3.97
C GLY A 35 -18.69 7.38 -3.94
N ASN A 36 -17.88 7.62 -2.91
CA ASN A 36 -16.94 8.73 -2.89
C ASN A 36 -15.73 8.39 -3.77
N GLY A 37 -15.42 9.25 -4.73
CA GLY A 37 -14.29 9.06 -5.63
C GLY A 37 -12.97 9.00 -4.86
N SER A 38 -12.12 8.03 -5.20
CA SER A 38 -10.76 7.97 -4.69
C SER A 38 -9.87 8.88 -5.54
N GLY A 39 -9.47 10.02 -4.99
CA GLY A 39 -8.29 10.74 -5.48
C GLY A 39 -7.00 9.90 -5.39
N VAL A 40 -5.86 10.48 -5.73
CA VAL A 40 -4.57 9.78 -5.71
C VAL A 40 -3.82 10.23 -4.45
N THR A 41 -3.75 9.40 -3.42
CA THR A 41 -2.75 9.56 -2.36
C THR A 41 -1.38 9.10 -2.89
N GLY A 42 -0.33 9.82 -2.52
CA GLY A 42 1.05 9.37 -2.73
C GLY A 42 1.38 8.09 -1.95
N VAL A 43 2.53 7.48 -2.27
CA VAL A 43 3.03 6.27 -1.59
C VAL A 43 4.03 6.57 -0.47
N ASP A 44 4.22 7.84 -0.10
CA ASP A 44 5.28 8.29 0.82
C ASP A 44 5.26 7.57 2.17
N GLN A 45 4.08 7.49 2.81
CA GLN A 45 3.94 6.79 4.09
C GLN A 45 4.29 5.30 3.97
N LEU A 46 4.03 4.68 2.81
CA LEU A 46 4.36 3.29 2.57
C LEU A 46 5.87 3.09 2.43
N LEU A 47 6.54 4.04 1.78
CA LEU A 47 8.00 4.09 1.63
C LEU A 47 8.67 4.27 3.00
N ASP A 48 8.21 5.23 3.82
CA ASP A 48 8.72 5.46 5.18
C ASP A 48 8.66 4.18 6.03
N ARG A 49 7.59 3.40 5.89
CA ARG A 49 7.42 2.13 6.62
C ARG A 49 8.31 1.02 6.07
N MET A 50 8.55 1.00 4.76
CA MET A 50 9.51 0.09 4.14
C MET A 50 10.93 0.37 4.62
N GLU A 51 11.33 1.64 4.75
CA GLU A 51 12.63 2.05 5.30
C GLU A 51 12.80 1.64 6.77
N ARG A 52 11.70 1.54 7.52
CA ARG A 52 11.66 1.04 8.90
C ARG A 52 11.65 -0.49 9.00
N ASP A 53 11.86 -1.18 7.89
CA ASP A 53 11.88 -2.65 7.78
C ASP A 53 10.57 -3.32 8.24
N GLU A 54 9.44 -2.61 8.14
CA GLU A 54 8.14 -3.14 8.58
C GLU A 54 7.59 -4.22 7.64
N PHE A 55 8.00 -4.25 6.38
CA PHE A 55 7.66 -5.29 5.38
C PHE A 55 8.63 -5.20 4.21
N ASP A 56 8.72 -6.25 3.41
CA ASP A 56 9.72 -6.35 2.32
C ASP A 56 9.14 -5.96 0.97
N LEU A 57 7.84 -6.19 0.76
CA LEU A 57 7.15 -5.94 -0.51
C LEU A 57 5.77 -5.36 -0.27
N VAL A 58 5.24 -4.71 -1.31
CA VAL A 58 3.89 -4.19 -1.36
C VAL A 58 3.16 -4.83 -2.53
N ALA A 59 2.01 -5.45 -2.29
CA ALA A 59 1.12 -5.89 -3.35
C ALA A 59 0.07 -4.81 -3.66
N VAL A 60 -0.01 -4.47 -4.95
CA VAL A 60 -0.94 -3.48 -5.50
C VAL A 60 -2.07 -4.20 -6.22
N GLY A 61 -3.31 -3.83 -5.92
CA GLY A 61 -4.50 -4.49 -6.45
C GLY A 61 -5.34 -3.56 -7.33
N ARG A 62 -6.37 -2.96 -6.73
CA ARG A 62 -7.36 -2.12 -7.42
C ARG A 62 -6.75 -1.00 -8.27
N ALA A 63 -5.66 -0.37 -7.82
CA ALA A 63 -4.98 0.66 -8.59
C ALA A 63 -4.43 0.11 -9.93
N LEU A 64 -3.79 -1.06 -9.93
CA LEU A 64 -3.33 -1.73 -11.14
C LEU A 64 -4.47 -2.19 -12.07
N ILE A 65 -5.63 -2.56 -11.51
CA ILE A 65 -6.81 -2.93 -12.31
C ILE A 65 -7.39 -1.69 -13.01
N ALA A 66 -7.40 -0.54 -12.31
CA ALA A 66 -7.94 0.70 -12.83
C ALA A 66 -7.01 1.37 -13.85
N ASP A 67 -5.69 1.27 -13.65
CA ASP A 67 -4.67 1.84 -14.53
C ASP A 67 -3.50 0.85 -14.73
N PRO A 68 -3.37 0.21 -15.90
CA PRO A 68 -2.27 -0.72 -16.17
C PRO A 68 -0.90 -0.02 -16.22
N GLU A 69 -0.85 1.30 -16.42
CA GLU A 69 0.39 2.09 -16.43
C GLU A 69 0.73 2.66 -15.04
N TRP A 70 -0.06 2.33 -14.00
CA TRP A 70 0.06 2.89 -12.66
C TRP A 70 1.51 2.86 -12.14
N ALA A 71 2.20 1.72 -12.27
CA ALA A 71 3.58 1.59 -11.77
C ALA A 71 4.55 2.55 -12.48
N ALA A 72 4.42 2.72 -13.80
CA ALA A 72 5.26 3.64 -14.56
C ALA A 72 4.95 5.10 -14.22
N LYS A 73 3.67 5.43 -13.98
CA LYS A 73 3.24 6.77 -13.56
C LYS A 73 3.68 7.10 -12.15
N THR A 74 3.62 6.15 -11.22
CA THR A 74 4.08 6.32 -9.84
C THR A 74 5.61 6.46 -9.75
N LEU A 75 6.35 5.83 -10.66
CA LEU A 75 7.82 5.94 -10.67
C LEU A 75 8.33 7.24 -11.31
N HIS A 76 7.65 7.76 -12.32
CA HIS A 76 8.11 8.91 -13.12
C HIS A 76 7.34 10.21 -12.89
N GLY A 77 6.17 10.16 -12.26
CA GLY A 77 5.35 11.33 -11.90
C GLY A 77 5.85 11.99 -10.63
#